data_AF-A0A9Q0N7C9-F1
#
_entry.id   AF-A0A9Q0N7C9-F1
#
_cell.length_a   1.000
_cell.length_b   1.000
_cell.length_c   1.000
_cell.angle_alpha   90.00
_cell.angle_beta   90.00
_cell.angle_gamma   90.00
#
_symmetry.space_group_name_H-M   'P 1'
#
loop_
_entity.id
_entity.type
_entity.pdbx_description
1 polymer ?
#
loop_
_entity_poly.entity_id
_entity_poly.type
_entity_poly.pdbx_seq_one_letter_code
_entity_poly.pdbx_strand_id
1 'polypeptide(L)'
;MITNKKTLIQEFSSFIFVIFLALTIKFFVMENFVVPTGSMKATVLENDYIFSTKYSYGYSNYSFPFFSPNIFNNRIFASQPQRGDIIIFRPPNNMDIRYVKRLIGLPGDKIQLINDVVYINDKAIERTEIGTYTSEQGKNYIKYKEILPNGVNYFSYKLKQDDHLLVNKYGNTEIFYVPEGKYFFLGDNRDESNDSRIYLGFVPFKNFIAKGQFIYFSTKEQLWQSDIGIINQILRVDYLPLFIQIKYKMTTNKKSALFTPEKLEQDIGYNFKNKDFLLEALSHPSLKQNVLKHEVPKNYERLELFGDAIINFVITEILFKNFSTYDEGKLAKIRAYLVCKELLCKVAAKINLSDYIIMTYGEEVLGGRQNPNNIENTMEALIAAIYLDSNIDTVKKIVNDLWREFISITDLADYDPKSTLQELAQKKGTKKPVYQVIKREGSPHSSIFTVLVQMDEYQQTGTGHSVKEAEKVAARKLMNYLNN
;
A
#
# COMPACT_ATOMS: atom_id res chain seq x y z
N MET A 1 15.68 -58.83 5.47
CA MET A 1 16.55 -57.99 4.60
C MET A 1 17.33 -57.03 5.49
N ILE A 2 18.62 -57.31 5.72
CA ILE A 2 19.50 -56.39 6.45
C ILE A 2 20.01 -55.39 5.41
N THR A 3 19.40 -54.20 5.35
CA THR A 3 19.95 -53.09 4.57
C THR A 3 21.31 -52.72 5.16
N ASN A 4 22.34 -52.89 4.35
CA ASN A 4 23.74 -52.78 4.75
C ASN A 4 24.04 -51.31 5.12
N LYS A 5 24.41 -51.03 6.38
CA LYS A 5 24.64 -49.65 6.86
C LYS A 5 25.62 -48.85 5.98
N LYS A 6 26.55 -49.52 5.29
CA LYS A 6 27.51 -48.90 4.35
C LYS A 6 26.83 -48.31 3.10
N THR A 7 25.85 -48.99 2.51
CA THR A 7 25.11 -48.45 1.35
C THR A 7 24.23 -47.27 1.76
N LEU A 8 23.63 -47.32 2.95
CA LEU A 8 22.81 -46.22 3.47
C LEU A 8 23.61 -44.92 3.69
N ILE A 9 24.87 -45.02 4.15
CA ILE A 9 25.78 -43.87 4.31
C ILE A 9 26.19 -43.29 2.96
N GLN A 10 26.45 -44.15 1.95
CA GLN A 10 26.81 -43.71 0.59
C GLN A 10 25.64 -43.01 -0.11
N GLU A 11 24.41 -43.55 0.01
CA GLU A 11 23.19 -42.92 -0.50
C GLU A 11 22.95 -41.56 0.18
N PHE A 12 23.10 -41.49 1.50
CA PHE A 12 22.96 -40.25 2.26
C PHE A 12 24.02 -39.19 1.88
N SER A 13 25.28 -39.60 1.72
CA SER A 13 26.36 -38.71 1.26
C SER A 13 26.12 -38.18 -0.15
N SER A 14 25.61 -39.03 -1.05
CA SER A 14 25.29 -38.63 -2.43
C SER A 14 24.13 -37.64 -2.45
N PHE A 15 23.12 -37.85 -1.62
CA PHE A 15 21.99 -36.93 -1.46
C PHE A 15 22.43 -35.56 -0.91
N ILE A 16 23.28 -35.54 0.12
CA ILE A 16 23.86 -34.30 0.66
C ILE A 16 24.66 -33.57 -0.43
N PHE A 17 25.47 -34.30 -1.21
CA PHE A 17 26.25 -33.69 -2.29
C PHE A 17 25.36 -33.04 -3.34
N VAL A 18 24.27 -33.69 -3.75
CA VAL A 18 23.29 -33.12 -4.69
C VAL A 18 22.64 -31.86 -4.13
N ILE A 19 22.24 -31.86 -2.85
CA ILE A 19 21.69 -30.66 -2.19
C ILE A 19 22.73 -29.54 -2.14
N PHE A 20 23.96 -29.85 -1.74
CA PHE A 20 25.05 -28.89 -1.67
C PHE A 20 25.36 -28.26 -3.04
N LEU A 21 25.40 -29.09 -4.09
CA LEU A 21 25.59 -28.64 -5.47
C LEU A 21 24.44 -27.74 -5.92
N ALA A 22 23.18 -28.15 -5.68
CA ALA A 22 22.00 -27.36 -6.02
C ALA A 22 21.97 -26.01 -5.28
N LEU A 23 22.35 -25.99 -3.99
CA LEU A 23 22.48 -24.75 -3.23
C LEU A 23 23.60 -23.88 -3.77
N THR A 24 24.78 -24.44 -4.06
CA THR A 24 25.92 -23.69 -4.63
C THR A 24 25.52 -23.02 -5.94
N ILE A 25 24.85 -23.74 -6.83
CA ILE A 25 24.31 -23.21 -8.08
C ILE A 25 23.31 -22.07 -7.79
N LYS A 26 22.38 -22.26 -6.85
CA LYS A 26 21.35 -21.25 -6.50
C LYS A 26 21.91 -19.99 -5.81
N PHE A 27 22.97 -20.14 -5.03
CA PHE A 27 23.60 -19.03 -4.32
C PHE A 27 24.51 -18.20 -5.22
N PHE A 28 25.30 -18.86 -6.07
CA PHE A 28 26.38 -18.20 -6.80
C PHE A 28 26.11 -18.08 -8.30
N VAL A 29 25.55 -19.09 -8.94
CA VAL A 29 25.50 -19.13 -10.41
C VAL A 29 24.23 -18.47 -10.93
N MET A 30 23.07 -19.01 -10.54
CA MET A 30 21.80 -18.69 -11.16
C MET A 30 20.66 -18.58 -10.15
N GLU A 31 19.67 -17.77 -10.48
CA GLU A 31 18.41 -17.68 -9.73
C GLU A 31 17.23 -17.65 -10.69
N ASN A 32 16.21 -18.46 -10.37
CA ASN A 32 14.93 -18.39 -11.08
C ASN A 32 14.11 -17.28 -10.44
N PHE A 33 13.80 -16.26 -11.25
CA PHE A 33 13.00 -15.13 -10.80
C PHE A 33 11.66 -15.12 -11.52
N VAL A 34 10.57 -14.96 -10.77
CA VAL A 34 9.22 -14.84 -11.33
C VAL A 34 8.82 -13.38 -11.34
N VAL A 35 8.37 -12.91 -12.50
CA VAL A 35 8.04 -11.49 -12.71
C VAL A 35 6.67 -11.19 -12.10
N PRO A 36 6.60 -10.34 -11.06
CA PRO A 36 5.36 -10.15 -10.31
C PRO A 36 4.40 -9.14 -10.94
N THR A 37 4.85 -8.34 -11.92
CA THR A 37 4.06 -7.25 -12.49
C THR A 37 4.30 -7.08 -13.98
N GLY A 38 3.28 -6.62 -14.71
CA GLY A 38 3.36 -6.28 -16.12
C GLY A 38 4.11 -4.99 -16.50
N SER A 39 5.02 -4.49 -15.66
CA SER A 39 5.71 -3.21 -15.92
C SER A 39 6.75 -3.25 -17.05
N MET A 40 7.14 -4.47 -17.45
CA MET A 40 8.04 -4.75 -18.57
C MET A 40 7.29 -5.31 -19.79
N LYS A 41 5.95 -5.22 -19.80
CA LYS A 41 5.11 -5.67 -20.93
C LYS A 41 5.60 -4.99 -22.20
N ALA A 42 6.13 -5.81 -23.11
CA ALA A 42 6.71 -5.57 -24.44
C ALA A 42 7.96 -6.46 -24.62
N THR A 43 8.67 -6.75 -23.52
CA THR A 43 9.79 -7.70 -23.49
C THR A 43 9.58 -8.84 -22.50
N VAL A 44 9.02 -8.53 -21.32
CA VAL A 44 8.80 -9.51 -20.23
C VAL A 44 7.37 -9.39 -19.74
N LEU A 45 6.66 -10.50 -19.72
CA LEU A 45 5.28 -10.59 -19.23
C LEU A 45 5.24 -10.87 -17.73
N GLU A 46 4.09 -10.55 -17.14
CA GLU A 46 3.79 -10.98 -15.78
C GLU A 46 3.75 -12.51 -15.72
N ASN A 47 4.26 -13.08 -14.63
CA ASN A 47 4.46 -14.53 -14.44
C ASN A 47 5.50 -15.18 -15.36
N ASP A 48 6.29 -14.41 -16.12
CA ASP A 48 7.45 -14.96 -16.79
C ASP A 48 8.50 -15.42 -15.78
N TYR A 49 9.06 -16.59 -16.06
CA TYR A 49 10.20 -17.14 -15.35
C TYR A 49 11.47 -16.75 -16.09
N ILE A 50 12.22 -15.83 -15.48
CA ILE A 50 13.47 -15.33 -16.01
C ILE A 50 14.61 -16.19 -15.47
N PHE A 51 15.38 -16.75 -16.39
CA PHE A 51 16.69 -17.29 -16.07
C PHE A 51 17.63 -16.10 -15.79
N SER A 52 18.14 -16.01 -14.57
CA SER A 52 18.99 -14.89 -14.16
C SER A 52 20.35 -15.34 -13.65
N THR A 53 21.36 -14.53 -13.92
CA THR A 53 22.77 -14.79 -13.58
C THR A 53 23.23 -13.80 -12.52
N LYS A 54 23.74 -14.31 -11.40
CA LYS A 54 24.18 -13.48 -10.27
C LYS A 54 25.58 -12.92 -10.47
N TYR A 55 26.48 -13.78 -10.97
CA TYR A 55 27.87 -13.42 -11.22
C TYR A 55 28.04 -12.25 -12.21
N SER A 56 27.05 -11.99 -13.07
CA SER A 56 27.09 -10.90 -14.07
C SER A 56 27.37 -9.52 -13.48
N TYR A 57 27.01 -9.28 -12.21
CA TYR A 57 27.30 -8.02 -11.51
C TYR A 57 28.14 -8.23 -10.26
N GLY A 58 28.70 -9.43 -10.06
CA GLY A 58 29.28 -9.82 -8.77
C GLY A 58 28.25 -9.89 -7.64
N TYR A 59 28.74 -10.07 -6.42
CA TYR A 59 27.90 -10.35 -5.25
C TYR A 59 27.90 -9.18 -4.27
N SER A 60 26.70 -8.80 -3.82
CA SER A 60 26.46 -7.85 -2.74
C SER A 60 25.78 -8.54 -1.56
N ASN A 61 25.55 -7.81 -0.47
CA ASN A 61 24.75 -8.29 0.66
C ASN A 61 23.33 -8.73 0.21
N TYR A 62 22.84 -8.20 -0.91
CA TYR A 62 21.51 -8.51 -1.44
C TYR A 62 21.48 -9.65 -2.47
N SER A 63 22.64 -10.20 -2.85
CA SER A 63 22.74 -11.28 -3.84
C SER A 63 22.39 -12.66 -3.29
N PHE A 64 22.23 -12.82 -1.97
CA PHE A 64 22.03 -14.10 -1.31
C PHE A 64 20.56 -14.28 -0.85
N PRO A 65 19.90 -15.43 -1.13
CA PRO A 65 18.46 -15.59 -0.90
C PRO A 65 18.03 -15.64 0.58
N PHE A 66 18.84 -16.21 1.46
CA PHE A 66 18.45 -16.54 2.85
C PHE A 66 19.21 -15.78 3.93
N PHE A 67 20.23 -15.03 3.54
CA PHE A 67 21.10 -14.31 4.46
C PHE A 67 21.63 -13.09 3.74
N SER A 68 21.64 -11.94 4.41
CA SER A 68 22.31 -10.74 3.92
C SER A 68 23.57 -10.58 4.76
N PRO A 69 24.72 -11.17 4.35
CA PRO A 69 25.96 -11.00 5.09
C PRO A 69 26.27 -9.51 5.13
N ASN A 70 26.17 -8.86 6.28
CA ASN A 70 26.58 -7.45 6.40
C ASN A 70 28.12 -7.33 6.46
N ILE A 71 28.78 -8.06 5.56
CA ILE A 71 30.23 -8.30 5.54
C ILE A 71 30.85 -7.58 4.34
N PHE A 72 30.06 -7.28 3.30
CA PHE A 72 30.56 -6.57 2.13
C PHE A 72 30.14 -5.10 2.19
N ASN A 73 31.13 -4.20 2.29
CA ASN A 73 30.90 -2.76 2.16
C ASN A 73 30.51 -2.37 0.72
N ASN A 74 30.93 -3.17 -0.26
CA ASN A 74 30.70 -2.99 -1.69
C ASN A 74 30.39 -4.35 -2.37
N ARG A 75 30.55 -4.47 -3.69
CA ARG A 75 30.36 -5.72 -4.44
C ARG A 75 31.69 -6.44 -4.64
N ILE A 76 31.68 -7.78 -4.56
CA ILE A 76 32.85 -8.64 -4.88
C ILE A 76 32.69 -9.17 -6.30
N PHE A 77 33.80 -9.24 -7.07
CA PHE A 77 33.81 -9.64 -8.49
C PHE A 77 32.85 -8.80 -9.34
N ALA A 78 32.81 -7.50 -9.06
CA ALA A 78 31.87 -6.58 -9.67
C ALA A 78 32.22 -6.34 -11.14
N SER A 79 31.24 -6.58 -12.01
CA SER A 79 31.30 -6.21 -13.43
C SER A 79 30.26 -5.13 -13.69
N GLN A 80 30.67 -4.08 -14.41
CA GLN A 80 29.78 -2.95 -14.70
C GLN A 80 28.61 -3.39 -15.60
N PRO A 81 27.38 -2.92 -15.31
CA PRO A 81 26.23 -3.26 -16.12
C PRO A 81 26.27 -2.52 -17.45
N GLN A 82 25.66 -3.10 -18.48
CA GLN A 82 25.59 -2.50 -19.80
C GLN A 82 24.20 -1.90 -20.04
N ARG A 83 24.18 -0.78 -20.76
CA ARG A 83 22.93 -0.13 -21.14
C ARG A 83 22.05 -1.12 -21.92
N GLY A 84 20.78 -1.18 -21.56
CA GLY A 84 19.81 -2.12 -22.13
C GLY A 84 19.65 -3.43 -21.36
N ASP A 85 20.51 -3.71 -20.38
CA ASP A 85 20.38 -4.90 -19.53
C ASP A 85 19.04 -4.92 -18.78
N ILE A 86 18.42 -6.10 -18.70
CA ILE A 86 17.27 -6.34 -17.84
C ILE A 86 17.81 -6.80 -16.48
N ILE A 87 17.54 -6.02 -15.44
CA ILE A 87 18.19 -6.20 -14.14
C ILE A 87 17.13 -6.46 -13.08
N ILE A 88 17.38 -7.50 -12.28
CA ILE A 88 16.65 -7.78 -11.04
C ILE A 88 17.39 -7.07 -9.90
N PHE A 89 16.70 -6.20 -9.17
CA PHE A 89 17.28 -5.44 -8.06
C PHE A 89 16.26 -5.16 -6.96
N ARG A 90 16.73 -4.73 -5.79
CA ARG A 90 15.87 -4.21 -4.71
C ARG A 90 15.75 -2.69 -4.82
N PRO A 91 14.55 -2.11 -4.93
CA PRO A 91 14.44 -0.67 -5.08
C PRO A 91 14.88 0.06 -3.79
N PRO A 92 15.47 1.26 -3.85
CA PRO A 92 16.05 1.92 -2.68
C PRO A 92 15.03 2.29 -1.60
N ASN A 93 13.78 2.50 -2.00
CA ASN A 93 12.65 2.86 -1.14
C ASN A 93 11.98 1.64 -0.49
N ASN A 94 12.23 0.42 -0.98
CA ASN A 94 11.71 -0.80 -0.39
C ASN A 94 12.65 -1.98 -0.67
N MET A 95 13.41 -2.40 0.35
CA MET A 95 14.41 -3.46 0.22
C MET A 95 13.84 -4.89 0.31
N ASP A 96 12.54 -5.03 0.56
CA ASP A 96 11.88 -6.33 0.73
C ASP A 96 11.28 -6.87 -0.58
N ILE A 97 11.13 -6.00 -1.58
CA ILE A 97 10.63 -6.38 -2.91
C ILE A 97 11.74 -6.42 -3.95
N ARG A 98 11.46 -7.08 -5.07
CA ARG A 98 12.37 -7.19 -6.21
C ARG A 98 11.72 -6.61 -7.46
N TYR A 99 12.44 -5.73 -8.15
CA TYR A 99 12.02 -5.14 -9.41
C TYR A 99 12.81 -5.73 -10.57
N VAL A 100 12.15 -5.84 -11.72
CA VAL A 100 12.76 -6.13 -13.02
C VAL A 100 12.56 -4.92 -13.89
N LYS A 101 13.64 -4.26 -14.29
CA LYS A 101 13.59 -3.09 -15.17
C LYS A 101 14.72 -3.10 -16.19
N ARG A 102 14.56 -2.32 -17.25
CA ARG A 102 15.63 -2.09 -18.23
C ARG A 102 16.52 -0.95 -17.78
N LEU A 103 17.83 -1.19 -17.81
CA LEU A 103 18.84 -0.17 -17.55
C LEU A 103 18.91 0.81 -18.72
N ILE A 104 18.60 2.08 -18.46
CA ILE A 104 18.59 3.13 -19.48
C ILE A 104 19.71 4.14 -19.29
N GLY A 105 20.00 4.59 -18.06
CA GLY A 105 21.05 5.58 -17.78
C GLY A 105 22.15 5.01 -16.88
N LEU A 106 23.40 5.28 -17.26
CA LEU A 106 24.63 4.94 -16.54
C LEU A 106 25.10 6.13 -15.69
N PRO A 107 25.98 5.93 -14.69
CA PRO A 107 26.63 7.01 -13.94
C PRO A 107 27.16 8.11 -14.86
N GLY A 108 26.86 9.36 -14.52
CA GLY A 108 27.28 10.54 -15.29
C GLY A 108 26.37 10.91 -16.46
N ASP A 109 25.41 10.07 -16.84
CA ASP A 109 24.50 10.39 -17.94
C ASP A 109 23.52 11.51 -17.56
N LYS A 110 23.13 12.28 -18.58
CA LYS A 110 21.97 13.16 -18.60
C LYS A 110 20.82 12.46 -19.32
N ILE A 111 19.71 12.20 -18.63
CA ILE A 111 18.53 11.52 -19.17
C ILE A 111 17.33 12.46 -19.15
N GLN A 112 16.56 12.51 -20.23
CA GLN A 112 15.30 13.25 -20.29
C GLN A 112 14.33 12.54 -21.23
N LEU A 113 13.02 12.60 -20.95
CA LEU A 113 12.00 12.25 -21.93
C LEU A 113 11.40 13.52 -22.51
N ILE A 114 11.33 13.60 -23.83
CA ILE A 114 10.68 14.70 -24.56
C ILE A 114 9.74 14.07 -25.59
N ASN A 115 8.45 14.36 -25.48
CA ASN A 115 7.39 13.77 -26.31
C ASN A 115 7.51 12.23 -26.41
N ASP A 116 7.66 11.58 -25.26
CA ASP A 116 7.82 10.13 -25.07
C ASP A 116 9.12 9.53 -25.66
N VAL A 117 9.99 10.33 -26.26
CA VAL A 117 11.29 9.87 -26.75
C VAL A 117 12.34 10.06 -25.65
N VAL A 118 13.14 9.04 -25.39
CA VAL A 118 14.24 9.11 -24.42
C VAL A 118 15.44 9.81 -25.07
N TYR A 119 15.97 10.81 -24.37
CA TYR A 119 17.21 11.50 -24.69
C TYR A 119 18.28 11.07 -23.69
N ILE A 120 19.45 10.71 -24.21
CA ILE A 120 20.64 10.33 -23.44
C ILE A 120 21.76 11.26 -23.87
N ASN A 121 22.28 12.07 -22.96
CA ASN A 121 23.31 13.07 -23.23
C ASN A 121 22.93 13.94 -24.43
N ASP A 122 21.71 14.49 -24.39
CA ASP A 122 21.11 15.36 -25.40
C ASP A 122 20.85 14.72 -26.78
N LYS A 123 21.11 13.41 -26.92
CA LYS A 123 20.81 12.66 -28.14
C LYS A 123 19.55 11.80 -27.96
N ALA A 124 18.56 12.01 -28.83
CA ALA A 124 17.39 11.15 -28.91
C ALA A 124 17.79 9.72 -29.29
N ILE A 125 17.22 8.73 -28.60
CA ILE A 125 17.31 7.35 -29.06
C ILE A 125 16.43 7.15 -30.31
N GLU A 126 16.82 6.22 -31.18
CA GLU A 126 15.97 5.89 -32.31
C GLU A 126 14.74 5.15 -31.81
N ARG A 127 13.56 5.57 -32.27
CA ARG A 127 12.27 5.00 -31.90
C ARG A 127 11.40 4.90 -33.14
N THR A 128 10.97 3.69 -33.50
CA THR A 128 10.09 3.43 -34.63
C THR A 128 8.82 2.75 -34.16
N GLU A 129 7.67 3.27 -34.58
CA GLU A 129 6.39 2.60 -34.36
C GLU A 129 6.32 1.35 -35.24
N ILE A 130 5.98 0.21 -34.64
CA ILE A 130 5.95 -1.09 -35.34
C ILE A 130 4.57 -1.75 -35.30
N GLY A 131 3.59 -1.13 -34.64
CA GLY A 131 2.21 -1.60 -34.62
C GLY A 131 1.49 -1.22 -33.34
N THR A 132 0.29 -1.77 -33.17
CA THR A 132 -0.54 -1.57 -31.98
C THR A 132 -0.87 -2.90 -31.31
N TYR A 133 -1.12 -2.86 -30.01
CA TYR A 133 -1.51 -3.99 -29.19
C TYR A 133 -2.72 -3.62 -28.35
N THR A 134 -3.79 -4.40 -28.41
CA THR A 134 -4.93 -4.26 -27.50
C THR A 134 -4.79 -5.30 -26.41
N SER A 135 -4.69 -4.84 -25.16
CA SER A 135 -4.65 -5.74 -24.00
C SER A 135 -5.98 -6.46 -23.81
N GLU A 136 -5.96 -7.56 -23.04
CA GLU A 136 -7.16 -8.29 -22.63
C GLU A 136 -8.16 -7.39 -21.87
N GLN A 137 -7.70 -6.28 -21.28
CA GLN A 137 -8.52 -5.29 -20.60
C GLN A 137 -9.09 -4.21 -21.56
N GLY A 138 -8.97 -4.39 -22.87
CA GLY A 138 -9.47 -3.46 -23.89
C GLY A 138 -8.62 -2.19 -24.07
N LYS A 139 -7.51 -2.01 -23.32
CA LYS A 139 -6.61 -0.88 -23.51
C LYS A 139 -5.77 -1.04 -24.77
N ASN A 140 -5.72 0.00 -25.59
CA ASN A 140 -4.90 0.05 -26.80
C ASN A 140 -3.52 0.63 -26.48
N TYR A 141 -2.48 0.02 -27.02
CA TYR A 141 -1.09 0.44 -26.89
C TYR A 141 -0.48 0.58 -28.27
N ILE A 142 0.41 1.55 -28.43
CA ILE A 142 1.33 1.65 -29.55
C ILE A 142 2.62 0.95 -29.15
N LYS A 143 3.10 0.05 -30.02
CA LYS A 143 4.35 -0.67 -29.87
C LYS A 143 5.45 0.04 -30.62
N TYR A 144 6.54 0.31 -29.92
CA TYR A 144 7.73 0.91 -30.51
C TYR A 144 8.89 -0.07 -30.44
N LYS A 145 9.76 -0.02 -31.45
CA LYS A 145 11.12 -0.53 -31.39
C LYS A 145 12.03 0.64 -31.06
N GLU A 146 12.80 0.50 -30.00
CA GLU A 146 13.75 1.51 -29.52
C GLU A 146 15.18 0.98 -29.65
N ILE A 147 16.12 1.83 -30.04
CA ILE A 147 17.54 1.48 -30.21
C ILE A 147 18.41 2.40 -29.37
N LEU A 148 19.13 1.82 -28.41
CA LEU A 148 20.02 2.52 -27.50
C LEU A 148 21.35 2.87 -28.19
N PRO A 149 22.12 3.85 -27.66
CA PRO A 149 23.39 4.27 -28.26
C PRO A 149 24.43 3.17 -28.45
N ASN A 150 24.36 2.08 -27.68
CA ASN A 150 25.23 0.92 -27.80
C ASN A 150 24.70 -0.16 -28.79
N GLY A 151 23.67 0.15 -29.58
CA GLY A 151 23.09 -0.76 -30.57
C GLY A 151 22.08 -1.77 -30.02
N VAL A 152 21.90 -1.84 -28.69
CA VAL A 152 20.87 -2.69 -28.08
C VAL A 152 19.49 -2.18 -28.48
N ASN A 153 18.68 -3.05 -29.05
CA ASN A 153 17.29 -2.74 -29.41
C ASN A 153 16.31 -3.56 -28.60
N TYR A 154 15.15 -2.97 -28.31
CA TYR A 154 14.09 -3.59 -27.52
C TYR A 154 12.72 -3.01 -27.90
N PHE A 155 11.66 -3.60 -27.36
CA PHE A 155 10.30 -3.11 -27.56
C PHE A 155 9.79 -2.37 -26.34
N SER A 156 9.01 -1.33 -26.58
CA SER A 156 8.27 -0.62 -25.54
C SER A 156 6.80 -0.45 -25.95
N TYR A 157 5.93 -0.37 -24.95
CA TYR A 157 4.53 -0.01 -25.11
C TYR A 157 4.26 1.39 -24.54
N LYS A 158 3.47 2.14 -25.29
CA LYS A 158 2.85 3.41 -24.89
C LYS A 158 1.35 3.27 -25.02
N LEU A 159 0.56 3.74 -24.05
CA LEU A 159 -0.89 3.69 -24.15
C LEU A 159 -1.38 4.61 -25.28
N LYS A 160 -2.17 4.07 -26.22
CA LYS A 160 -2.85 4.82 -27.28
C LYS A 160 -4.04 5.55 -26.66
N GLN A 161 -4.07 6.87 -26.77
CA GLN A 161 -5.16 7.70 -26.23
C GLN A 161 -6.13 8.07 -27.37
N ASP A 162 -7.43 7.99 -27.11
CA ASP A 162 -8.49 8.31 -28.08
C ASP A 162 -9.11 9.71 -27.92
N ASP A 163 -8.85 10.49 -26.85
CA ASP A 163 -9.36 11.88 -26.82
C ASP A 163 -8.70 12.86 -25.81
N HIS A 164 -8.81 14.14 -26.14
CA HIS A 164 -7.97 15.30 -25.83
C HIS A 164 -7.80 15.83 -24.37
N LEU A 165 -8.00 15.08 -23.29
CA LEU A 165 -8.06 15.70 -21.93
C LEU A 165 -7.23 15.08 -20.79
N LEU A 166 -6.42 14.05 -21.04
CA LEU A 166 -5.49 13.51 -20.03
C LEU A 166 -4.04 13.59 -20.50
N VAL A 167 -3.50 14.79 -20.30
CA VAL A 167 -2.14 15.25 -20.55
C VAL A 167 -1.11 14.15 -20.28
N ASN A 168 -0.39 13.75 -21.33
CA ASN A 168 1.07 13.46 -21.41
C ASN A 168 1.85 13.37 -20.06
N LYS A 169 1.40 12.54 -19.12
CA LYS A 169 1.80 12.66 -17.70
C LYS A 169 3.28 12.34 -17.46
N TYR A 170 3.89 11.54 -18.35
CA TYR A 170 5.28 11.09 -18.24
C TYR A 170 6.08 11.12 -19.54
N GLY A 171 5.51 11.67 -20.62
CA GLY A 171 6.21 11.77 -21.90
C GLY A 171 7.13 12.99 -21.99
N ASN A 172 6.95 13.97 -21.11
CA ASN A 172 7.89 15.05 -20.90
C ASN A 172 8.35 15.03 -19.44
N THR A 173 9.65 14.98 -19.21
CA THR A 173 10.23 14.98 -17.86
C THR A 173 11.21 16.13 -17.69
N GLU A 174 11.52 16.43 -16.43
CA GLU A 174 12.75 17.14 -16.09
C GLU A 174 14.00 16.34 -16.51
N ILE A 175 15.16 17.00 -16.42
CA ILE A 175 16.45 16.39 -16.70
C ILE A 175 16.91 15.63 -15.47
N PHE A 176 17.22 14.34 -15.65
CA PHE A 176 17.82 13.48 -14.64
C PHE A 176 19.32 13.38 -14.87
N TYR A 177 20.12 13.92 -13.95
CA TYR A 177 21.56 13.70 -13.90
C TYR A 177 21.84 12.46 -13.07
N VAL A 178 22.31 11.38 -13.70
CA VAL A 178 22.54 10.10 -13.04
C VAL A 178 23.77 10.20 -12.14
N PRO A 179 23.63 10.08 -10.80
CA PRO A 179 24.76 10.23 -9.89
C PRO A 179 25.77 9.08 -10.02
N GLU A 180 27.01 9.35 -9.64
CA GLU A 180 28.05 8.32 -9.55
C GLU A 180 27.61 7.11 -8.70
N GLY A 181 27.91 5.91 -9.20
CA GLY A 181 27.53 4.64 -8.55
C GLY A 181 26.02 4.33 -8.52
N LYS A 182 25.18 5.11 -9.21
CA LYS A 182 23.74 4.87 -9.36
C LYS A 182 23.35 4.76 -10.84
N TYR A 183 22.15 4.23 -11.07
CA TYR A 183 21.65 3.93 -12.41
C TYR A 183 20.19 4.34 -12.56
N PHE A 184 19.80 4.66 -13.79
CA PHE A 184 18.45 5.06 -14.17
C PHE A 184 17.77 3.95 -14.96
N PHE A 185 16.57 3.58 -14.53
CA PHE A 185 15.83 2.44 -15.04
C PHE A 185 14.48 2.87 -15.59
N LEU A 186 14.04 2.23 -16.65
CA LEU A 186 12.67 2.37 -17.16
C LEU A 186 12.00 1.01 -17.29
N GLY A 187 10.67 1.01 -17.21
CA GLY A 187 9.85 -0.11 -17.65
C GLY A 187 9.64 -0.07 -19.16
N ASP A 188 9.50 -1.25 -19.77
CA ASP A 188 9.15 -1.35 -21.18
C ASP A 188 7.66 -1.05 -21.42
N ASN A 189 6.79 -1.17 -20.40
CA ASN A 189 5.43 -0.65 -20.42
C ASN A 189 5.41 0.77 -19.84
N ARG A 190 5.62 1.78 -20.70
CA ARG A 190 6.00 3.14 -20.29
C ARG A 190 4.96 3.82 -19.39
N ASP A 191 3.68 3.63 -19.62
CA ASP A 191 2.64 4.33 -18.84
C ASP A 191 2.20 3.55 -17.60
N GLU A 192 2.58 2.27 -17.49
CA GLU A 192 2.19 1.38 -16.39
C GLU A 192 3.42 0.81 -15.67
N SER A 193 4.43 1.64 -15.50
CA SER A 193 5.67 1.27 -14.82
C SER A 193 6.01 2.29 -13.73
N ASN A 194 6.12 1.82 -12.49
CA ASN A 194 6.82 2.56 -11.45
C ASN A 194 8.33 2.43 -11.67
N ASP A 195 8.93 3.40 -12.35
CA ASP A 195 10.35 3.45 -12.68
C ASP A 195 10.99 4.78 -12.33
N SER A 196 12.22 5.03 -12.79
CA SER A 196 13.04 6.15 -12.33
C SER A 196 12.44 7.54 -12.61
N ARG A 197 11.45 7.64 -13.51
CA ARG A 197 10.72 8.89 -13.77
C ARG A 197 9.72 9.26 -12.68
N ILE A 198 9.32 8.29 -11.85
CA ILE A 198 8.22 8.44 -10.89
C ILE A 198 8.78 8.24 -9.48
N TYR A 199 8.57 7.09 -8.84
CA TYR A 199 8.94 6.88 -7.43
C TYR A 199 10.24 6.11 -7.23
N LEU A 200 10.76 5.42 -8.26
CA LEU A 200 11.96 4.58 -8.10
C LEU A 200 13.22 5.43 -7.88
N GLY A 201 13.31 6.58 -8.54
CA GLY A 201 14.54 7.38 -8.58
C GLY A 201 15.75 6.60 -9.12
N PHE A 202 16.94 6.96 -8.65
CA PHE A 202 18.19 6.28 -9.05
C PHE A 202 18.51 5.10 -8.15
N VAL A 203 18.90 3.98 -8.75
CA VAL A 203 19.17 2.73 -8.02
C VAL A 203 20.69 2.58 -7.81
N PRO A 204 21.19 2.48 -6.56
CA PRO A 204 22.60 2.23 -6.28
C PRO A 204 23.07 0.87 -6.78
N PHE A 205 24.33 0.76 -7.22
CA PHE A 205 24.86 -0.49 -7.74
C PHE A 205 24.76 -1.66 -6.75
N LYS A 206 24.92 -1.39 -5.45
CA LYS A 206 24.85 -2.41 -4.39
C LYS A 206 23.51 -3.16 -4.40
N ASN A 207 22.43 -2.52 -4.86
CA ASN A 207 21.08 -3.08 -4.85
C ASN A 207 20.82 -4.13 -5.94
N PHE A 208 21.73 -4.30 -6.92
CA PHE A 208 21.50 -5.24 -8.01
C PHE A 208 21.63 -6.68 -7.50
N ILE A 209 20.70 -7.55 -7.90
CA ILE A 209 20.70 -8.97 -7.54
C ILE A 209 21.29 -9.79 -8.68
N ALA A 210 20.71 -9.68 -9.88
CA ALA A 210 21.05 -10.53 -11.01
C ALA A 210 20.72 -9.88 -12.36
N LYS A 211 21.39 -10.34 -13.42
CA LYS A 211 21.05 -10.02 -14.81
C LYS A 211 20.07 -11.04 -15.35
N GLY A 212 18.92 -10.59 -15.84
CA GLY A 212 18.00 -11.43 -16.60
C GLY A 212 18.60 -11.76 -17.97
N GLN A 213 18.66 -13.05 -18.31
CA GLN A 213 19.27 -13.53 -19.55
C GLN A 213 18.21 -13.87 -20.60
N PHE A 214 17.30 -14.77 -20.26
CA PHE A 214 16.22 -15.19 -21.14
C PHE A 214 15.01 -15.67 -20.33
N ILE A 215 13.83 -15.58 -20.95
CA ILE A 215 12.60 -16.18 -20.43
C ILE A 215 12.59 -17.63 -20.89
N TYR A 216 12.53 -18.57 -19.95
CA TYR A 216 12.50 -20.00 -20.29
C TYR A 216 11.11 -20.61 -20.13
N PHE A 217 10.21 -19.92 -19.44
CA PHE A 217 8.85 -20.37 -19.20
C PHE A 217 7.94 -19.18 -18.91
N SER A 218 6.72 -19.21 -19.45
CA SER A 218 5.71 -18.16 -19.29
C SER A 218 4.37 -18.82 -18.97
N THR A 219 3.66 -18.28 -17.98
CA THR A 219 2.39 -18.86 -17.53
C THR A 219 1.34 -17.78 -17.33
N LYS A 220 0.06 -18.17 -17.45
CA LYS A 220 -1.05 -17.29 -17.09
C LYS A 220 -1.13 -17.07 -15.58
N GLU A 221 -0.73 -18.07 -14.79
CA GLU A 221 -0.73 -18.04 -13.33
C GLU A 221 0.65 -18.40 -12.77
N GLN A 222 1.03 -17.81 -11.63
CA GLN A 222 2.29 -18.12 -10.97
C GLN A 222 2.31 -19.55 -10.41
N LEU A 223 3.09 -20.44 -11.02
CA LEU A 223 3.22 -21.83 -10.57
C LEU A 223 4.07 -21.99 -9.29
N TRP A 224 4.98 -21.04 -9.05
CA TRP A 224 6.00 -21.11 -8.00
C TRP A 224 6.27 -19.71 -7.44
N GLN A 225 6.11 -19.52 -6.13
CA GLN A 225 6.52 -18.27 -5.46
C GLN A 225 7.97 -18.39 -5.00
N SER A 226 8.86 -17.52 -5.49
CA SER A 226 10.29 -17.50 -5.18
C SER A 226 10.60 -17.14 -3.73
N ASP A 227 9.66 -16.49 -3.06
CA ASP A 227 9.79 -16.01 -1.68
C ASP A 227 9.30 -17.04 -0.65
N ILE A 228 8.74 -18.16 -1.13
CA ILE A 228 8.34 -19.31 -0.32
C ILE A 228 9.49 -20.34 -0.31
N GLY A 229 9.97 -20.69 0.89
CA GLY A 229 11.05 -21.67 1.07
C GLY A 229 10.78 -23.02 0.39
N ILE A 230 11.86 -23.68 -0.06
CA ILE A 230 11.82 -24.93 -0.87
C ILE A 230 10.92 -26.02 -0.25
N ILE A 231 10.86 -26.10 1.07
CA ILE A 231 10.02 -27.07 1.80
C ILE A 231 8.53 -26.82 1.54
N ASN A 232 8.09 -25.57 1.60
CA ASN A 232 6.69 -25.20 1.36
C ASN A 232 6.30 -25.32 -0.12
N GLN A 233 7.30 -25.27 -1.00
CA GLN A 233 7.17 -25.57 -2.43
C GLN A 233 6.95 -27.07 -2.70
N ILE A 234 7.70 -27.95 -2.03
CA ILE A 234 7.58 -29.41 -2.15
C ILE A 234 6.25 -29.91 -1.55
N LEU A 235 5.78 -29.28 -0.46
CA LEU A 235 4.54 -29.66 0.23
C LEU A 235 3.24 -29.31 -0.52
N ARG A 236 3.31 -28.60 -1.66
CA ARG A 236 2.15 -28.26 -2.51
C ARG A 236 1.81 -29.33 -3.55
N VAL A 237 2.55 -30.43 -3.62
CA VAL A 237 2.22 -31.56 -4.50
C VAL A 237 1.10 -32.37 -3.84
N ASP A 238 -0.04 -32.48 -4.51
CA ASP A 238 -1.35 -32.99 -4.04
C ASP A 238 -1.42 -34.48 -3.61
N TYR A 239 -0.37 -35.05 -3.01
CA TYR A 239 -0.37 -36.43 -2.55
C TYR A 239 0.43 -36.61 -1.25
N LEU A 240 -0.15 -36.29 -0.08
CA LEU A 240 0.08 -37.03 1.19
C LEU A 240 -0.92 -36.58 2.29
N PRO A 241 -1.29 -37.49 3.23
CA PRO A 241 -2.61 -37.51 3.88
C PRO A 241 -2.76 -36.55 5.06
N LEU A 242 -4.04 -36.22 5.30
CA LEU A 242 -4.70 -35.38 6.32
C LEU A 242 -4.02 -35.19 7.70
N PHE A 243 -3.16 -36.11 8.13
CA PHE A 243 -2.54 -36.10 9.46
C PHE A 243 -1.39 -35.09 9.64
N ILE A 244 -0.79 -34.56 8.56
CA ILE A 244 0.26 -33.52 8.68
C ILE A 244 -0.33 -32.09 8.68
N GLN A 245 -1.55 -31.90 8.15
CA GLN A 245 -2.27 -30.61 8.21
C GLN A 245 -2.47 -30.13 9.66
N ILE A 246 -2.59 -31.06 10.61
CA ILE A 246 -2.75 -30.76 12.04
C ILE A 246 -1.42 -30.35 12.69
N LYS A 247 -0.28 -30.88 12.23
CA LYS A 247 1.05 -30.55 12.79
C LYS A 247 1.64 -29.25 12.24
N TYR A 248 1.22 -28.85 11.03
CA TYR A 248 1.53 -27.54 10.47
C TYR A 248 0.86 -26.39 11.26
N LYS A 249 -0.23 -26.69 11.98
CA LYS A 249 -0.94 -25.75 12.86
C LYS A 249 -0.18 -25.43 14.18
N MET A 250 0.87 -26.18 14.52
CA MET A 250 1.57 -26.05 15.82
C MET A 250 3.04 -25.60 15.74
N THR A 251 3.62 -25.43 14.55
CA THR A 251 5.08 -25.19 14.42
C THR A 251 5.46 -23.90 13.66
N THR A 252 4.55 -22.94 13.58
CA THR A 252 4.83 -21.57 13.08
C THR A 252 4.87 -20.59 14.25
N ASN A 253 5.94 -20.67 15.04
CA ASN A 253 6.22 -19.70 16.08
C ASN A 253 7.70 -19.29 16.02
N LYS A 254 8.01 -18.31 15.17
CA LYS A 254 8.95 -17.20 15.44
C LYS A 254 9.17 -16.27 14.21
N LYS A 255 8.57 -15.07 14.34
CA LYS A 255 9.02 -13.74 13.87
C LYS A 255 9.20 -13.48 12.36
N SER A 256 8.08 -13.25 11.69
CA SER A 256 7.71 -11.96 11.10
C SER A 256 6.22 -11.79 11.36
N ALA A 257 5.76 -10.66 11.88
CA ALA A 257 4.37 -10.48 12.32
C ALA A 257 3.38 -10.73 11.17
N LEU A 258 2.82 -11.95 11.10
CA LEU A 258 1.70 -12.29 10.24
C LEU A 258 0.44 -12.13 11.09
N PHE A 259 -0.31 -11.08 10.78
CA PHE A 259 -1.62 -10.76 11.32
C PHE A 259 -2.61 -11.91 11.07
N THR A 260 -3.44 -12.22 12.06
CA THR A 260 -4.47 -13.26 11.95
C THR A 260 -5.86 -12.67 12.25
N PRO A 261 -6.92 -13.00 11.48
CA PRO A 261 -8.28 -12.48 11.67
C PRO A 261 -8.82 -12.64 13.10
N GLU A 262 -8.35 -13.66 13.81
CA GLU A 262 -8.76 -13.97 15.19
C GLU A 262 -8.39 -12.85 16.19
N LYS A 263 -7.32 -12.09 15.92
CA LYS A 263 -6.93 -10.98 16.78
C LYS A 263 -7.89 -9.80 16.66
N LEU A 264 -8.30 -9.47 15.44
CA LEU A 264 -9.29 -8.43 15.20
C LEU A 264 -10.65 -8.81 15.79
N GLU A 265 -11.08 -10.07 15.64
CA GLU A 265 -12.30 -10.58 16.26
C GLU A 265 -12.28 -10.47 17.79
N GLN A 266 -11.12 -10.73 18.41
CA GLN A 266 -10.92 -10.52 19.84
C GLN A 266 -11.03 -9.05 20.22
N ASP A 267 -10.42 -8.14 19.44
CA ASP A 267 -10.40 -6.70 19.73
C ASP A 267 -11.77 -6.05 19.51
N ILE A 268 -12.58 -6.58 18.59
CA ILE A 268 -14.00 -6.21 18.40
C ILE A 268 -14.88 -6.82 19.50
N GLY A 269 -14.47 -7.97 20.07
CA GLY A 269 -15.30 -8.77 20.96
C GLY A 269 -16.40 -9.55 20.23
N TYR A 270 -16.18 -9.90 18.96
CA TYR A 270 -17.12 -10.63 18.11
C TYR A 270 -16.41 -11.66 17.23
N ASN A 271 -16.89 -12.91 17.29
CA ASN A 271 -16.39 -13.99 16.45
C ASN A 271 -17.36 -14.22 15.29
N PHE A 272 -16.89 -14.03 14.06
CA PHE A 272 -17.67 -14.27 12.86
C PHE A 272 -17.94 -15.75 12.66
N LYS A 273 -19.21 -16.07 12.38
CA LYS A 273 -19.64 -17.41 11.94
C LYS A 273 -19.22 -17.64 10.49
N ASN A 274 -19.44 -16.64 9.64
CA ASN A 274 -18.97 -16.62 8.27
C ASN A 274 -17.82 -15.61 8.11
N LYS A 275 -16.59 -16.12 7.93
CA LYS A 275 -15.38 -15.30 7.74
C LYS A 275 -15.40 -14.52 6.44
N ASP A 276 -16.22 -14.90 5.46
CA ASP A 276 -16.31 -14.20 4.17
C ASP A 276 -16.82 -12.76 4.35
N PHE A 277 -17.74 -12.53 5.28
CA PHE A 277 -18.21 -11.17 5.59
C PHE A 277 -17.10 -10.28 6.16
N LEU A 278 -16.27 -10.85 7.05
CA LEU A 278 -15.10 -10.15 7.60
C LEU A 278 -14.08 -9.86 6.50
N LEU A 279 -13.79 -10.83 5.65
CA LEU A 279 -12.86 -10.66 4.53
C LEU A 279 -13.36 -9.61 3.52
N GLU A 280 -14.66 -9.61 3.19
CA GLU A 280 -15.29 -8.63 2.31
C GLU A 280 -15.17 -7.21 2.90
N ALA A 281 -15.49 -7.04 4.19
CA ALA A 281 -15.38 -5.75 4.88
C ALA A 281 -13.94 -5.21 4.95
N LEU A 282 -12.94 -6.09 5.03
CA LEU A 282 -11.53 -5.72 5.05
C LEU A 282 -10.93 -5.51 3.64
N SER A 283 -11.66 -5.85 2.57
CA SER A 283 -11.14 -5.86 1.20
C SER A 283 -11.32 -4.51 0.50
N HIS A 284 -10.21 -3.80 0.28
CA HIS A 284 -10.17 -2.52 -0.40
C HIS A 284 -10.48 -2.62 -1.92
N PRO A 285 -11.17 -1.64 -2.53
CA PRO A 285 -11.51 -1.64 -3.97
C PRO A 285 -10.33 -1.79 -4.93
N SER A 286 -9.11 -1.49 -4.47
CA SER A 286 -7.88 -1.73 -5.23
C SER A 286 -7.69 -3.20 -5.63
N LEU A 287 -8.30 -4.15 -4.89
CA LEU A 287 -8.28 -5.57 -5.19
C LEU A 287 -9.17 -5.81 -6.43
N LYS A 288 -8.62 -5.51 -7.61
CA LYS A 288 -9.33 -5.62 -8.89
C LYS A 288 -9.66 -7.08 -9.23
N GLN A 289 -10.72 -7.22 -10.02
CA GLN A 289 -11.29 -8.43 -10.62
C GLN A 289 -10.29 -9.57 -10.89
N ASN A 290 -10.62 -10.77 -10.43
CA ASN A 290 -10.11 -11.99 -11.04
C ASN A 290 -10.89 -12.24 -12.34
N VAL A 291 -10.28 -11.95 -13.51
CA VAL A 291 -10.93 -12.06 -14.83
C VAL A 291 -11.22 -13.52 -15.25
N LEU A 292 -10.67 -14.51 -14.52
CA LEU A 292 -10.74 -15.93 -14.87
C LEU A 292 -11.82 -16.75 -14.15
N LYS A 293 -12.48 -16.16 -13.14
CA LYS A 293 -13.68 -16.70 -12.51
C LYS A 293 -14.72 -15.60 -12.61
N HIS A 294 -15.92 -15.87 -13.09
CA HIS A 294 -17.01 -14.89 -13.19
C HIS A 294 -17.51 -14.35 -11.82
N GLU A 295 -16.64 -14.21 -10.82
CA GLU A 295 -16.94 -13.82 -9.46
C GLU A 295 -16.02 -12.67 -9.05
N VAL A 296 -16.63 -11.51 -8.85
CA VAL A 296 -15.98 -10.35 -8.24
C VAL A 296 -15.60 -10.73 -6.81
N PRO A 297 -14.31 -10.69 -6.40
CA PRO A 297 -14.01 -10.70 -4.98
C PRO A 297 -14.67 -9.46 -4.39
N LYS A 298 -15.68 -9.68 -3.55
CA LYS A 298 -16.47 -8.59 -3.01
C LYS A 298 -15.56 -7.68 -2.19
N ASN A 299 -15.64 -6.40 -2.45
CA ASN A 299 -14.95 -5.36 -1.71
C ASN A 299 -15.94 -4.72 -0.72
N TYR A 300 -15.43 -3.83 0.11
CA TYR A 300 -16.24 -3.24 1.16
C TYR A 300 -17.26 -2.20 0.67
N GLU A 301 -17.27 -1.74 -0.59
CA GLU A 301 -18.04 -0.54 -1.02
C GLU A 301 -19.57 -0.68 -0.80
N ARG A 302 -20.11 -1.89 -1.01
CA ARG A 302 -21.54 -2.14 -0.75
C ARG A 302 -21.84 -2.27 0.75
N LEU A 303 -20.89 -2.81 1.51
CA LEU A 303 -21.01 -2.94 2.95
C LEU A 303 -20.85 -1.58 3.63
N GLU A 304 -19.96 -0.72 3.15
CA GLU A 304 -19.79 0.67 3.56
C GLU A 304 -21.11 1.41 3.50
N LEU A 305 -21.76 1.42 2.32
CA LEU A 305 -23.06 2.08 2.13
C LEU A 305 -24.14 1.57 3.11
N PHE A 306 -24.15 0.25 3.38
CA PHE A 306 -25.11 -0.32 4.31
C PHE A 306 -24.73 -0.02 5.78
N GLY A 307 -23.45 -0.01 6.07
CA GLY A 307 -22.84 0.25 7.36
C GLY A 307 -23.10 1.66 7.85
N ASP A 308 -22.96 2.66 6.99
CA ASP A 308 -23.31 4.06 7.30
C ASP A 308 -24.77 4.16 7.81
N ALA A 309 -25.72 3.52 7.12
CA ALA A 309 -27.12 3.51 7.52
C ALA A 309 -27.34 2.81 8.88
N ILE A 310 -26.67 1.67 9.13
CA ILE A 310 -26.76 0.93 10.39
C ILE A 310 -26.18 1.73 11.55
N ILE A 311 -24.97 2.29 11.38
CA ILE A 311 -24.30 3.08 12.42
C ILE A 311 -25.16 4.30 12.77
N ASN A 312 -25.67 5.01 11.77
CA ASN A 312 -26.56 6.14 11.99
C ASN A 312 -27.81 5.75 12.79
N PHE A 313 -28.45 4.62 12.46
CA PHE A 313 -29.60 4.12 13.20
C PHE A 313 -29.25 3.80 14.66
N VAL A 314 -28.18 3.02 14.89
CA VAL A 314 -27.77 2.59 16.24
C VAL A 314 -27.37 3.77 17.11
N ILE A 315 -26.58 4.71 16.59
CA ILE A 315 -26.20 5.92 17.32
C ILE A 315 -27.43 6.77 17.62
N THR A 316 -28.36 6.95 16.67
CA THR A 316 -29.61 7.67 16.90
C THR A 316 -30.42 7.04 18.03
N GLU A 317 -30.55 5.73 18.05
CA GLU A 317 -31.29 5.01 19.09
C GLU A 317 -30.62 5.17 20.47
N ILE A 318 -29.29 5.09 20.54
CA ILE A 318 -28.55 5.31 21.80
C ILE A 318 -28.79 6.74 22.30
N LEU A 319 -28.70 7.73 21.41
CA LEU A 319 -28.91 9.13 21.78
C LEU A 319 -30.35 9.39 22.25
N PHE A 320 -31.34 8.87 21.53
CA PHE A 320 -32.76 9.00 21.87
C PHE A 320 -33.08 8.42 23.24
N LYS A 321 -32.49 7.28 23.61
CA LYS A 321 -32.70 6.63 24.91
C LYS A 321 -31.96 7.31 26.05
N ASN A 322 -30.71 7.72 25.83
CA ASN A 322 -29.85 8.22 26.90
C ASN A 322 -30.01 9.73 27.18
N PHE A 323 -30.50 10.50 26.21
CA PHE A 323 -30.62 11.95 26.30
C PHE A 323 -32.06 12.42 26.04
N SER A 324 -33.02 11.87 26.78
CA SER A 324 -34.47 12.14 26.61
C SER A 324 -34.89 13.60 26.82
N THR A 325 -34.02 14.43 27.41
CA THR A 325 -34.25 15.86 27.65
C THR A 325 -33.73 16.76 26.52
N TYR A 326 -33.02 16.20 25.54
CA TYR A 326 -32.42 16.96 24.44
C TYR A 326 -33.42 17.10 23.29
N ASP A 327 -33.46 18.27 22.66
CA ASP A 327 -34.24 18.50 21.45
C ASP A 327 -33.61 17.84 20.20
N GLU A 328 -34.40 17.73 19.14
CA GLU A 328 -33.97 17.15 17.85
C GLU A 328 -32.67 17.77 17.32
N GLY A 329 -32.52 19.09 17.41
CA GLY A 329 -31.35 19.80 16.89
C GLY A 329 -30.07 19.42 17.62
N LYS A 330 -30.11 19.30 18.95
CA LYS A 330 -28.98 18.82 19.76
C LYS A 330 -28.63 17.37 19.45
N LEU A 331 -29.64 16.50 19.38
CA LEU A 331 -29.44 15.08 19.07
C LEU A 331 -28.82 14.89 17.67
N ALA A 332 -29.30 15.64 16.67
CA ALA A 332 -28.78 15.60 15.30
C ALA A 332 -27.31 16.05 15.22
N LYS A 333 -26.93 17.12 15.95
CA LYS A 333 -25.55 17.58 16.04
C LYS A 333 -24.63 16.56 16.70
N ILE A 334 -25.05 15.95 17.81
CA ILE A 334 -24.27 14.90 18.48
C ILE A 334 -24.13 13.69 17.56
N ARG A 335 -25.21 13.24 16.89
CA ARG A 335 -25.16 12.14 15.93
C ARG A 335 -24.15 12.41 14.83
N ALA A 336 -24.22 13.57 14.19
CA ALA A 336 -23.31 13.95 13.12
C ALA A 336 -21.84 13.92 13.54
N TYR A 337 -21.54 14.25 14.80
CA TYR A 337 -20.20 14.05 15.37
C TYR A 337 -19.87 12.58 15.58
N LEU A 338 -20.79 11.82 16.17
CA LEU A 338 -20.55 10.43 16.54
C LEU A 338 -20.33 9.50 15.33
N VAL A 339 -20.74 9.94 14.14
CA VAL A 339 -20.56 9.20 12.89
C VAL A 339 -19.64 9.91 11.89
N CYS A 340 -18.94 10.97 12.27
CA CYS A 340 -18.03 11.64 11.34
C CYS A 340 -16.73 10.85 11.14
N LYS A 341 -16.12 11.01 9.97
CA LYS A 341 -14.80 10.49 9.59
C LYS A 341 -13.77 10.51 10.71
N GLU A 342 -13.60 11.67 11.35
CA GLU A 342 -12.58 11.84 12.38
C GLU A 342 -12.85 10.97 13.60
N LEU A 343 -14.11 10.77 13.98
CA LEU A 343 -14.46 9.89 15.09
C LEU A 343 -14.40 8.42 14.68
N LEU A 344 -14.88 8.07 13.49
CA LEU A 344 -14.78 6.71 12.95
C LEU A 344 -13.33 6.23 12.91
N CYS A 345 -12.39 7.09 12.47
CA CYS A 345 -10.96 6.79 12.51
C CYS A 345 -10.43 6.58 13.94
N LYS A 346 -10.90 7.38 14.92
CA LYS A 346 -10.52 7.21 16.33
C LYS A 346 -11.05 5.90 16.90
N VAL A 347 -12.27 5.52 16.57
CA VAL A 347 -12.87 4.25 16.98
C VAL A 347 -12.12 3.08 16.35
N ALA A 348 -11.85 3.15 15.04
CA ALA A 348 -11.07 2.16 14.29
C ALA A 348 -9.67 1.94 14.88
N ALA A 349 -9.03 2.99 15.38
CA ALA A 349 -7.72 2.91 16.04
C ALA A 349 -7.76 2.07 17.34
N LYS A 350 -8.87 2.03 18.07
CA LYS A 350 -8.99 1.24 19.32
C LYS A 350 -8.85 -0.26 19.08
N ILE A 351 -9.22 -0.70 17.89
CA ILE A 351 -9.14 -2.11 17.44
C ILE A 351 -8.05 -2.32 16.40
N ASN A 352 -7.15 -1.33 16.21
CA ASN A 352 -6.09 -1.34 15.19
C ASN A 352 -6.59 -1.71 13.78
N LEU A 353 -7.81 -1.29 13.41
CA LEU A 353 -8.47 -1.76 12.18
C LEU A 353 -7.65 -1.53 10.91
N SER A 354 -6.90 -0.43 10.84
CA SER A 354 -6.05 -0.09 9.69
C SER A 354 -5.06 -1.21 9.35
N ASP A 355 -4.58 -1.95 10.33
CA ASP A 355 -3.57 -3.01 10.13
C ASP A 355 -4.15 -4.22 9.40
N TYR A 356 -5.48 -4.35 9.39
CA TYR A 356 -6.20 -5.48 8.83
C TYR A 356 -6.79 -5.20 7.44
N ILE A 357 -6.72 -3.95 6.96
CA ILE A 357 -7.22 -3.62 5.61
C ILE A 357 -6.37 -4.37 4.58
N ILE A 358 -7.04 -5.17 3.75
CA ILE A 358 -6.47 -5.93 2.65
C ILE A 358 -6.52 -5.04 1.41
N MET A 359 -5.36 -4.70 0.88
CA MET A 359 -5.25 -3.85 -0.30
C MET A 359 -4.11 -4.33 -1.20
N THR A 360 -4.10 -3.88 -2.45
CA THR A 360 -2.95 -4.16 -3.30
C THR A 360 -1.71 -3.44 -2.75
N TYR A 361 -0.54 -4.02 -3.01
CA TYR A 361 0.73 -3.40 -2.65
C TYR A 361 0.86 -1.95 -3.18
N GLY A 362 0.30 -1.67 -4.37
CA GLY A 362 0.31 -0.32 -4.94
C GLY A 362 -0.48 0.69 -4.11
N GLU A 363 -1.65 0.29 -3.59
CA GLU A 363 -2.46 1.13 -2.69
C GLU A 363 -1.76 1.34 -1.35
N GLU A 364 -1.14 0.30 -0.80
CA GLU A 364 -0.42 0.37 0.47
C GLU A 364 0.77 1.36 0.41
N VAL A 365 1.55 1.33 -0.67
CA VAL A 365 2.68 2.25 -0.87
C VAL A 365 2.25 3.70 -1.05
N LEU A 366 1.03 3.95 -1.56
CA LEU A 366 0.47 5.30 -1.65
C LEU A 366 -0.06 5.82 -0.28
N GLY A 367 0.13 5.07 0.80
CA GLY A 367 -0.36 5.40 2.12
C GLY A 367 -1.83 5.01 2.33
N GLY A 368 -2.37 4.12 1.50
CA GLY A 368 -3.77 3.68 1.58
C GLY A 368 -4.15 3.09 2.94
N ARG A 369 -3.19 2.50 3.67
CA ARG A 369 -3.41 1.97 5.03
C ARG A 369 -3.63 3.06 6.07
N GLN A 370 -3.00 4.22 5.90
CA GLN A 370 -3.14 5.38 6.77
C GLN A 370 -4.17 6.40 6.23
N ASN A 371 -4.75 6.15 5.06
CA ASN A 371 -5.73 7.03 4.44
C ASN A 371 -7.03 7.05 5.27
N PRO A 372 -7.43 8.21 5.82
CA PRO A 372 -8.63 8.31 6.65
C PRO A 372 -9.91 7.86 5.94
N ASN A 373 -10.02 8.03 4.62
CA ASN A 373 -11.18 7.55 3.86
C ASN A 373 -11.25 6.02 3.89
N ASN A 374 -10.12 5.34 3.70
CA ASN A 374 -10.11 3.88 3.68
C ASN A 374 -10.42 3.30 5.07
N ILE A 375 -9.95 3.96 6.13
CA ILE A 375 -10.22 3.56 7.52
C ILE A 375 -11.70 3.76 7.88
N GLU A 376 -12.27 4.92 7.52
CA GLU A 376 -13.69 5.23 7.68
C GLU A 376 -14.56 4.17 6.99
N ASN A 377 -14.36 3.97 5.68
CA ASN A 377 -15.16 3.05 4.88
C ASN A 377 -15.05 1.60 5.37
N THR A 378 -13.85 1.17 5.78
CA THR A 378 -13.65 -0.17 6.37
C THR A 378 -14.40 -0.30 7.69
N MET A 379 -14.43 0.75 8.53
CA MET A 379 -15.15 0.73 9.80
C MET A 379 -16.66 0.58 9.58
N GLU A 380 -17.23 1.31 8.63
CA GLU A 380 -18.64 1.19 8.25
C GLU A 380 -18.95 -0.21 7.72
N ALA A 381 -18.12 -0.71 6.80
CA ALA A 381 -18.28 -2.04 6.23
C ALA A 381 -18.17 -3.16 7.26
N LEU A 382 -17.29 -3.02 8.26
CA LEU A 382 -17.15 -3.96 9.35
C LEU A 382 -18.45 -4.05 10.17
N ILE A 383 -19.10 -2.91 10.44
CA ILE A 383 -20.39 -2.90 11.14
C ILE A 383 -21.48 -3.59 10.31
N ALA A 384 -21.53 -3.36 9.00
CA ALA A 384 -22.45 -4.07 8.11
C ALA A 384 -22.18 -5.58 8.07
N ALA A 385 -20.91 -5.99 8.02
CA ALA A 385 -20.52 -7.40 8.05
C ALA A 385 -20.97 -8.10 9.34
N ILE A 386 -20.81 -7.45 10.50
CA ILE A 386 -21.29 -7.97 11.78
C ILE A 386 -22.81 -8.12 11.76
N TYR A 387 -23.53 -7.12 11.25
CA TYR A 387 -24.99 -7.17 11.12
C TYR A 387 -25.43 -8.37 10.27
N LEU A 388 -24.81 -8.57 9.10
CA LEU A 388 -25.16 -9.66 8.17
C LEU A 388 -24.85 -11.05 8.74
N ASP A 389 -23.80 -11.18 9.57
CA ASP A 389 -23.43 -12.43 10.23
C ASP A 389 -24.25 -12.72 11.51
N SER A 390 -24.89 -11.68 12.06
CA SER A 390 -25.67 -11.74 13.31
C SER A 390 -27.02 -11.04 13.22
N ASN A 391 -27.19 -9.92 13.93
CA ASN A 391 -28.42 -9.13 14.06
C ASN A 391 -28.12 -7.74 14.63
N ILE A 392 -29.15 -6.88 14.65
CA ILE A 392 -29.01 -5.50 15.13
C ILE A 392 -28.61 -5.40 16.61
N ASP A 393 -29.07 -6.31 17.47
CA ASP A 393 -28.78 -6.27 18.91
C ASP A 393 -27.29 -6.51 19.20
N THR A 394 -26.66 -7.39 18.42
CA THR A 394 -25.22 -7.64 18.48
C THR A 394 -24.44 -6.40 18.08
N VAL A 395 -24.85 -5.73 16.99
CA VAL A 395 -24.25 -4.46 16.55
C VAL A 395 -24.41 -3.38 17.62
N LYS A 396 -25.61 -3.24 18.20
CA LYS A 396 -25.84 -2.25 19.28
C LYS A 396 -24.89 -2.45 20.45
N LYS A 397 -24.64 -3.69 20.86
CA LYS A 397 -23.68 -4.00 21.94
C LYS A 397 -22.27 -3.55 21.57
N ILE A 398 -21.78 -3.94 20.39
CA ILE A 398 -20.42 -3.63 19.92
C ILE A 398 -20.22 -2.13 19.73
N VAL A 399 -21.18 -1.45 19.08
CA VAL A 399 -21.15 0.00 18.89
C VAL A 399 -21.17 0.70 20.25
N ASN A 400 -22.05 0.31 21.17
CA ASN A 400 -22.09 0.90 22.51
C ASN A 400 -20.78 0.73 23.27
N ASP A 401 -20.09 -0.39 23.13
CA ASP A 401 -18.80 -0.63 23.79
C ASP A 401 -17.65 0.17 23.14
N LEU A 402 -17.58 0.18 21.81
CA LEU A 402 -16.55 0.91 21.07
C LEU A 402 -16.71 2.44 21.20
N TRP A 403 -17.95 2.95 21.19
CA TRP A 403 -18.27 4.38 21.29
C TRP A 403 -18.45 4.91 22.71
N ARG A 404 -18.42 4.04 23.73
CA ARG A 404 -18.77 4.39 25.13
C ARG A 404 -18.15 5.69 25.61
N GLU A 405 -16.84 5.84 25.42
CA GLU A 405 -16.09 7.02 25.87
C GLU A 405 -16.49 8.31 25.13
N PHE A 406 -16.85 8.21 23.85
CA PHE A 406 -17.23 9.38 23.05
C PHE A 406 -18.66 9.82 23.34
N ILE A 407 -19.54 8.88 23.67
CA ILE A 407 -20.91 9.16 24.10
C ILE A 407 -20.90 9.81 25.49
N SER A 408 -20.05 9.35 26.41
CA SER A 408 -19.94 9.93 27.76
C SER A 408 -19.39 11.35 27.82
N ILE A 409 -18.67 11.79 26.78
CA ILE A 409 -17.99 13.11 26.73
C ILE A 409 -18.90 14.22 26.17
N THR A 410 -20.13 13.92 25.73
CA THR A 410 -20.93 14.88 24.97
C THR A 410 -21.66 15.94 25.80
N ASP A 411 -20.91 16.96 26.25
CA ASP A 411 -21.41 18.34 26.26
C ASP A 411 -21.21 18.91 24.84
N LEU A 412 -22.28 19.34 24.15
CA LEU A 412 -22.20 19.86 22.77
C LEU A 412 -21.16 20.99 22.59
N ALA A 413 -20.89 21.73 23.67
CA ALA A 413 -19.92 22.82 23.70
C ALA A 413 -18.48 22.38 23.39
N ASP A 414 -18.14 21.10 23.60
CA ASP A 414 -16.80 20.60 23.32
C ASP A 414 -16.55 20.32 21.84
N TYR A 415 -17.59 20.05 21.04
CA TYR A 415 -17.44 19.64 19.65
C TYR A 415 -17.51 20.79 18.64
N ASP A 416 -18.52 21.65 18.76
CA ASP A 416 -18.67 22.82 17.90
C ASP A 416 -18.72 24.11 18.72
N PRO A 417 -17.60 24.45 19.39
CA PRO A 417 -17.54 25.61 20.25
C PRO A 417 -17.81 26.92 19.49
N LYS A 418 -17.57 26.95 18.17
CA LYS A 418 -17.84 28.14 17.34
C LYS A 418 -19.34 28.36 17.18
N SER A 419 -20.09 27.32 16.78
CA SER A 419 -21.54 27.44 16.61
C SER A 419 -22.25 27.60 17.95
N THR A 420 -21.80 26.90 19.00
CA THR A 420 -22.35 27.07 20.35
C THR A 420 -22.10 28.49 20.89
N LEU A 421 -20.90 29.06 20.70
CA LEU A 421 -20.63 30.44 21.08
C LEU A 421 -21.49 31.43 20.27
N GLN A 422 -21.73 31.15 18.98
CA GLN A 422 -22.61 31.97 18.14
C GLN A 422 -24.08 31.90 18.59
N GLU A 423 -24.57 30.73 18.98
CA GLU A 423 -25.92 30.57 19.55
C GLU A 423 -26.05 31.28 20.90
N LEU A 424 -25.01 31.23 21.73
CA LEU A 424 -24.95 31.95 23.00
C LEU A 424 -24.97 33.46 22.78
N ALA A 425 -24.22 33.98 21.80
CA ALA A 425 -24.26 35.38 21.39
C ALA A 425 -25.68 35.80 20.97
N GLN A 426 -26.32 34.98 20.12
CA GLN A 426 -27.69 35.24 19.67
C GLN A 426 -28.70 35.22 20.84
N LYS A 427 -28.57 34.28 21.78
CA LYS A 427 -29.42 34.20 22.97
C LYS A 427 -29.23 35.39 23.92
N LYS A 428 -28.01 35.92 24.04
CA LYS A 428 -27.70 37.12 24.83
C LYS A 428 -28.03 38.43 24.10
N GLY A 429 -28.43 38.38 22.83
CA GLY A 429 -28.74 39.57 22.01
C GLY A 429 -27.49 40.34 21.57
N THR A 430 -26.34 39.70 21.50
CA THR A 430 -25.05 40.33 21.24
C THR A 430 -24.59 40.17 19.79
N LYS A 431 -23.49 40.83 19.41
CA LYS A 431 -22.90 40.67 18.08
C LYS A 431 -22.27 39.29 17.93
N LYS A 432 -22.27 38.76 16.70
CA LYS A 432 -21.64 37.47 16.40
C LYS A 432 -20.14 37.51 16.76
N PRO A 433 -19.58 36.40 17.30
CA PRO A 433 -18.15 36.33 17.61
C PRO A 433 -17.28 36.53 16.38
N VAL A 434 -16.22 37.34 16.52
CA VAL A 434 -15.25 37.63 15.46
C VAL A 434 -13.95 36.88 15.74
N TYR A 435 -13.38 36.25 14.72
CA TYR A 435 -12.12 35.51 14.81
C TYR A 435 -11.04 36.20 14.00
N GLN A 436 -9.85 36.37 14.58
CA GLN A 436 -8.71 36.98 13.93
C GLN A 436 -7.43 36.17 14.18
N VAL A 437 -6.71 35.81 13.11
CA VAL A 437 -5.37 35.23 13.24
C VAL A 437 -4.41 36.34 13.67
N ILE A 438 -3.87 36.22 14.88
CA ILE A 438 -2.96 37.23 15.46
C ILE A 438 -1.50 36.82 15.39
N LYS A 439 -1.22 35.52 15.20
CA LYS A 439 0.15 35.00 15.11
C LYS A 439 0.19 33.74 14.26
N ARG A 440 1.26 33.60 13.46
CA ARG A 440 1.61 32.37 12.74
C ARG A 440 3.10 32.12 12.92
N GLU A 441 3.46 30.94 13.41
CA GLU A 441 4.84 30.55 13.70
C GLU A 441 5.15 29.16 13.12
N GLY A 442 6.42 28.86 12.88
CA GLY A 442 6.86 27.56 12.36
C GLY A 442 6.95 27.49 10.83
N SER A 443 7.42 26.34 10.33
CA SER A 443 7.61 26.10 8.90
C SER A 443 6.27 25.92 8.17
N PRO A 444 6.21 26.00 6.83
CA PRO A 444 4.99 25.72 6.06
C PRO A 444 4.38 24.34 6.34
N HIS A 445 5.20 23.36 6.73
CA HIS A 445 4.77 21.98 7.02
C HIS A 445 4.57 21.70 8.52
N SER A 446 4.79 22.70 9.38
CA SER A 446 4.62 22.62 10.83
C SER A 446 4.17 23.96 11.42
N SER A 447 3.24 24.63 10.74
CA SER A 447 2.73 25.94 11.16
C SER A 447 1.85 25.81 12.42
N ILE A 448 2.04 26.72 13.38
CA ILE A 448 1.19 26.92 14.54
C ILE A 448 0.48 28.26 14.37
N PHE A 449 -0.84 28.25 14.46
CA PHE A 449 -1.69 29.42 14.36
C PHE A 449 -2.20 29.82 15.75
N THR A 450 -2.15 31.11 16.06
CA THR A 450 -2.82 31.70 17.23
C THR A 450 -3.96 32.56 16.74
N VAL A 451 -5.17 32.26 17.20
CA VAL A 451 -6.41 32.96 16.85
C VAL A 451 -7.00 33.62 18.09
N LEU A 452 -7.34 34.90 17.97
CA LEU A 452 -8.15 35.65 18.92
C LEU A 452 -9.63 35.47 18.54
N VAL A 453 -10.47 35.14 19.50
CA VAL A 453 -11.93 35.27 19.40
C VAL A 453 -12.39 36.43 20.26
N GLN A 454 -13.28 37.27 19.73
CA GLN A 454 -13.89 38.38 20.44
C GLN A 454 -15.42 38.32 20.35
N MET A 455 -16.10 38.52 21.47
CA MET A 455 -17.56 38.68 21.56
C MET A 455 -17.83 39.82 22.55
N ASP A 456 -18.37 40.94 22.05
CA ASP A 456 -18.49 42.22 22.77
C ASP A 456 -17.16 42.65 23.43
N GLU A 457 -17.13 42.82 24.76
CA GLU A 457 -15.94 43.15 25.55
C GLU A 457 -15.04 41.94 25.87
N TYR A 458 -15.52 40.71 25.64
CA TYR A 458 -14.80 39.50 26.02
C TYR A 458 -13.92 39.00 24.88
N GLN A 459 -12.70 38.55 25.23
CA GLN A 459 -11.75 38.01 24.27
C GLN A 459 -10.95 36.83 24.85
N GLN A 460 -10.64 35.86 24.00
CA GLN A 460 -9.78 34.72 24.34
C GLN A 460 -8.93 34.29 23.14
N THR A 461 -7.80 33.63 23.42
CA THR A 461 -6.89 33.13 22.38
C THR A 461 -6.78 31.61 22.38
N GLY A 462 -6.84 31.02 21.19
CA GLY A 462 -6.61 29.59 20.95
C GLY A 462 -5.46 29.35 20.00
N THR A 463 -4.78 28.21 20.17
CA THR A 463 -3.64 27.78 19.36
C THR A 463 -3.93 26.44 18.71
N GLY A 464 -3.44 26.21 17.49
CA GLY A 464 -3.61 24.94 16.77
C GLY A 464 -2.71 24.83 15.54
N HIS A 465 -2.62 23.63 14.97
CA HIS A 465 -1.84 23.36 13.75
C HIS A 465 -2.56 23.78 12.47
N SER A 466 -3.85 24.12 12.59
CA SER A 466 -4.63 24.79 11.55
C SER A 466 -5.40 25.98 12.12
N VAL A 467 -5.79 26.92 11.28
CA VAL A 467 -6.65 28.06 11.68
C VAL A 467 -7.96 27.55 12.29
N LYS A 468 -8.59 26.53 11.69
CA LYS A 468 -9.84 25.93 12.19
C LYS A 468 -9.69 25.35 13.59
N GLU A 469 -8.58 24.66 13.86
CA GLU A 469 -8.29 24.10 15.18
C GLU A 469 -8.08 25.21 16.23
N ALA A 470 -7.28 26.23 15.89
CA ALA A 470 -7.02 27.37 16.75
C ALA A 470 -8.31 28.15 17.09
N GLU A 471 -9.20 28.35 16.11
CA GLU A 471 -10.53 28.94 16.31
C GLU A 471 -11.40 28.14 17.28
N LYS A 472 -11.44 26.80 17.14
CA LYS A 472 -12.23 25.95 18.06
C LYS A 472 -11.72 26.06 19.50
N VAL A 473 -10.40 26.06 19.69
CA VAL A 473 -9.78 26.22 21.02
C VAL A 473 -10.10 27.59 21.61
N ALA A 474 -10.03 28.66 20.79
CA ALA A 474 -10.34 30.02 21.22
C ALA A 474 -11.81 30.14 21.67
N ALA A 475 -12.73 29.61 20.86
CA ALA A 475 -14.16 29.60 21.16
C ALA A 475 -14.49 28.83 22.44
N ARG A 476 -13.88 27.66 22.67
CA ARG A 476 -14.07 26.87 23.90
C ARG A 476 -13.64 27.63 25.14
N LYS A 477 -12.46 28.27 25.09
CA LYS A 477 -11.97 29.10 26.20
C LYS A 477 -12.91 30.26 26.49
N LEU A 478 -13.42 30.93 25.45
CA LEU A 478 -14.34 32.05 25.63
C LEU A 478 -15.68 31.60 26.23
N MET A 479 -16.25 30.50 25.77
CA MET A 479 -17.46 29.95 26.37
C MET A 479 -17.27 29.56 27.84
N ASN A 480 -16.17 28.90 28.19
CA ASN A 480 -15.87 28.54 29.58
C ASN A 480 -15.69 29.77 30.46
N TYR A 481 -15.12 30.86 29.92
CA TYR A 481 -15.02 32.13 30.61
C TYR A 481 -16.39 32.79 30.83
N LEU A 482 -17.34 32.64 29.90
CA LEU A 482 -18.68 33.22 29.98
C LEU A 482 -19.66 32.43 30.86
N ASN A 483 -19.32 31.18 31.20
CA ASN A 483 -20.12 30.26 32.01
C ASN A 483 -19.64 30.18 33.48
N ASN A 484 -18.45 30.71 33.78
CA ASN A 484 -17.94 30.98 35.13
C ASN A 484 -18.27 32.41 35.53
#